data_AF-A0AAV9Q7T9-F1
#
_entry.id   AF-A0AAV9Q7T9-F1
#
_cell.length_a   1.000
_cell.length_b   1.000
_cell.length_c   1.000
_cell.angle_alpha   90.00
_cell.angle_beta   90.00
_cell.angle_gamma   90.00
#
_symmetry.space_group_name_H-M   'P 1'
#
loop_
_entity.id
_entity.type
_entity.pdbx_description
1 polymer ?
#
loop_
_entity_poly.entity_id
_entity_poly.type
_entity_poly.pdbx_seq_one_letter_code
_entity_poly.pdbx_strand_id
1 'polypeptide(L)'
;MTGDPMCSESCFSATTSAECERYARRELRSKSLSISACVNALLQSAAPNSVTTGLEDLFPMSFFFVLCGLHCVINAARANNIGSSMGSVLVKALDQWIATWKIQLDNVSVEESSKLGFMKDAGIEFWQLATIFVRAEALGMFDSDELRNMSAESMEGVSCLLEVFYLADTNTSRRCSSGKVLESLDDK
;
A
#
# COMPACT_ATOMS: atom_id res chain seq x y z
N MET A 1 -7.70 -6.46 12.77
CA MET A 1 -6.68 -5.59 13.42
C MET A 1 -7.38 -4.39 14.03
N THR A 2 -7.48 -4.32 15.36
CA THR A 2 -8.19 -3.25 16.10
C THR A 2 -7.32 -2.62 17.18
N GLY A 3 -6.00 -2.77 17.08
CA GLY A 3 -5.04 -2.29 18.08
C GLY A 3 -4.56 -0.87 17.83
N ASP A 4 -3.80 -0.37 18.81
CA ASP A 4 -3.04 0.86 18.69
C ASP A 4 -1.93 0.71 17.64
N PRO A 5 -1.52 1.81 16.99
CA PRO A 5 -0.39 1.81 16.08
C PRO A 5 0.90 1.41 16.79
N MET A 6 1.84 0.90 16.01
CA MET A 6 3.15 0.47 16.52
C MET A 6 3.96 1.66 17.03
N CYS A 7 4.93 1.39 17.90
CA CYS A 7 5.90 2.41 18.28
C CYS A 7 6.73 2.87 17.07
N SER A 8 7.41 4.01 17.19
CA SER A 8 8.28 4.51 16.11
C SER A 8 9.43 3.54 15.82
N GLU A 9 10.04 3.70 14.65
CA GLU A 9 11.25 2.99 14.23
C GLU A 9 12.38 3.19 15.23
N SER A 10 12.51 4.41 15.77
CA SER A 10 13.53 4.75 16.75
C SER A 10 13.31 4.03 18.08
N CYS A 11 12.05 3.86 18.50
CA CYS A 11 11.72 3.07 19.68
C CYS A 11 11.96 1.58 19.44
N PHE A 12 11.54 1.06 18.29
CA PHE A 12 11.70 -0.35 17.91
C PHE A 12 13.18 -0.75 17.75
N SER A 13 13.98 0.13 17.15
CA SER A 13 15.40 -0.12 16.88
C SER A 13 16.32 0.25 18.06
N ALA A 14 15.77 0.63 19.21
CA ALA A 14 16.57 1.08 20.35
C ALA A 14 17.42 -0.08 20.89
N THR A 15 18.73 0.14 20.99
CA THR A 15 19.68 -0.88 21.45
C THR A 15 19.81 -0.96 22.97
N THR A 16 19.24 0.03 23.68
CA THR A 16 19.28 0.10 25.14
C THR A 16 17.88 0.39 25.71
N SER A 17 17.63 -0.11 26.93
CA SER A 17 16.36 0.14 27.63
C SER A 17 16.12 1.64 27.89
N ALA A 18 17.18 2.39 28.18
CA ALA A 18 17.11 3.84 28.41
C ALA A 18 16.72 4.62 27.16
N GLU A 19 17.24 4.25 25.98
CA GLU A 19 16.84 4.85 24.71
C GLU A 19 15.39 4.52 24.37
N CYS A 20 14.98 3.26 24.52
CA CYS A 20 13.61 2.83 24.31
C CYS A 20 12.63 3.62 25.19
N GLU A 21 12.90 3.72 26.48
CA GLU A 21 12.06 4.48 27.42
C GLU A 21 11.97 5.98 27.04
N ARG A 22 13.09 6.56 26.58
CA ARG A 22 13.12 7.96 26.13
C ARG A 22 12.24 8.17 24.89
N TYR A 23 12.31 7.28 23.90
CA TYR A 23 11.47 7.35 22.69
C TYR A 23 9.99 7.13 23.02
N ALA A 24 9.67 6.07 23.78
CA ALA A 24 8.30 5.77 24.20
C ALA A 24 7.64 6.92 24.97
N ARG A 25 8.37 7.60 25.87
CA ARG A 25 7.88 8.79 26.59
C ARG A 25 7.59 9.98 25.68
N ARG A 26 8.31 10.11 24.56
CA ARG A 26 8.06 11.15 23.56
C ARG A 26 6.78 10.85 22.78
N GLU A 27 6.54 9.58 22.46
CA GLU A 27 5.40 9.10 21.69
C GLU A 27 4.08 9.10 22.48
N LEU A 28 4.09 8.76 23.77
CA LEU A 28 2.91 8.79 24.66
C LEU A 28 2.22 10.16 24.73
N ARG A 29 2.85 11.23 24.25
CA ARG A 29 2.30 12.59 24.21
C ARG A 29 1.45 12.87 22.97
N SER A 30 1.52 12.01 21.95
CA SER A 30 0.76 12.14 20.71
C SER A 30 -0.45 11.22 20.73
N LYS A 31 -1.65 11.77 20.54
CA LYS A 31 -2.86 10.95 20.34
C LYS A 31 -2.81 10.37 18.93
N SER A 32 -2.45 9.10 18.81
CA SER A 32 -2.45 8.41 17.54
C SER A 32 -3.79 7.75 17.24
N LEU A 33 -4.16 7.66 15.96
CA LEU A 33 -5.37 6.95 15.50
C LEU A 33 -5.17 5.45 15.64
N SER A 34 -6.22 4.71 16.02
CA SER A 34 -6.14 3.24 16.01
C SER A 34 -5.95 2.70 14.59
N ILE A 35 -5.32 1.53 14.45
CA ILE A 35 -5.09 0.90 13.14
C ILE A 35 -6.42 0.72 12.37
N SER A 36 -7.49 0.32 13.08
CA SER A 36 -8.81 0.17 12.45
C SER A 36 -9.39 1.50 11.97
N ALA A 37 -9.18 2.59 12.70
CA ALA A 37 -9.58 3.93 12.26
C ALA A 37 -8.81 4.34 11.00
N CYS A 38 -7.50 4.07 10.94
CA CYS A 38 -6.66 4.34 9.79
C CYS A 38 -7.09 3.54 8.55
N VAL A 39 -7.32 2.23 8.70
CA VAL A 39 -7.82 1.36 7.63
C VAL A 39 -9.17 1.87 7.12
N ASN A 40 -10.12 2.17 8.02
CA ASN A 40 -11.43 2.68 7.62
C ASN A 40 -11.35 4.01 6.89
N ALA A 41 -10.45 4.91 7.33
CA ALA A 41 -10.25 6.20 6.70
C ALA A 41 -9.73 6.05 5.27
N LEU A 42 -8.74 5.17 5.07
CA LEU A 42 -8.12 4.91 3.77
C LEU A 42 -9.00 4.11 2.81
N LEU A 43 -10.14 3.58 3.27
CA LEU A 43 -11.17 2.98 2.43
C LEU A 43 -12.27 3.98 2.05
N GLN A 44 -12.32 5.16 2.67
CA GLN A 44 -13.32 6.18 2.39
C GLN A 44 -12.86 7.11 1.26
N SER A 45 -13.73 7.33 0.27
CA SER A 45 -13.42 8.23 -0.85
C SER A 45 -13.13 9.68 -0.44
N ALA A 46 -13.61 10.10 0.73
CA ALA A 46 -13.36 11.41 1.31
C ALA A 46 -13.27 11.24 2.84
N ALA A 47 -12.05 11.07 3.35
CA ALA A 47 -11.82 11.09 4.79
C ALA A 47 -11.93 12.54 5.31
N PRO A 48 -12.48 12.76 6.53
CA PRO A 48 -12.45 14.08 7.16
C PRO A 48 -11.02 14.58 7.34
N ASN A 49 -10.80 15.90 7.22
CA ASN A 49 -9.45 16.50 7.33
C ASN A 49 -8.74 16.15 8.65
N SER A 50 -9.47 15.97 9.75
CA SER A 50 -8.88 15.55 11.04
C SER A 50 -8.32 14.14 11.01
N VAL A 51 -8.86 13.27 10.16
CA VAL A 51 -8.45 11.89 9.99
C VAL A 51 -7.28 11.79 9.02
N THR A 52 -7.25 12.63 7.97
CA THR A 52 -6.09 12.73 7.08
C THR A 52 -4.85 13.25 7.81
N THR A 53 -4.99 14.27 8.65
CA THR A 53 -3.86 14.74 9.48
C THR A 53 -3.36 13.64 10.41
N GLY A 54 -4.26 12.90 11.06
CA GLY A 54 -3.86 11.79 11.94
C GLY A 54 -3.20 10.60 11.20
N LEU A 55 -3.48 10.43 9.91
CA LEU A 55 -2.80 9.44 9.06
C LEU A 55 -1.38 9.89 8.66
N GLU A 56 -1.21 11.18 8.38
CA GLU A 56 0.08 11.80 8.04
C GLU A 56 1.04 11.84 9.24
N ASP A 57 0.50 11.90 10.45
CA ASP A 57 1.25 11.88 11.72
C ASP A 57 1.76 10.47 12.12
N LEU A 58 1.38 9.42 11.38
CA LEU A 58 1.85 8.06 11.67
C LEU A 58 3.31 7.87 11.27
N PHE A 59 4.04 7.13 12.09
CA PHE A 59 5.36 6.61 11.72
C PHE A 59 5.24 5.61 10.54
N PRO A 60 6.22 5.57 9.62
CA PRO A 60 6.22 4.62 8.50
C PRO A 60 5.97 3.16 8.92
N MET A 61 6.51 2.72 10.05
CA MET A 61 6.30 1.38 10.62
C MET A 61 4.83 1.16 10.94
N SER A 62 4.18 2.13 11.60
CA SER A 62 2.75 2.06 11.88
C SER A 62 1.92 1.99 10.60
N PHE A 63 2.26 2.80 9.61
CA PHE A 63 1.54 2.80 8.34
C PHE A 63 1.80 1.54 7.52
N PHE A 64 2.98 0.94 7.59
CA PHE A 64 3.24 -0.37 7.00
C PHE A 64 2.26 -1.43 7.54
N PHE A 65 1.96 -1.42 8.84
CA PHE A 65 0.91 -2.29 9.39
C PHE A 65 -0.48 -1.91 8.88
N VAL A 66 -0.78 -0.62 8.70
CA VAL A 66 -2.03 -0.19 8.05
C VAL A 66 -2.13 -0.76 6.63
N LEU A 67 -1.07 -0.70 5.82
CA LEU A 67 -1.00 -1.30 4.48
C LEU A 67 -1.24 -2.82 4.53
N CYS A 68 -0.62 -3.54 5.46
CA CYS A 68 -0.89 -4.97 5.67
C CYS A 68 -2.38 -5.22 5.98
N GLY A 69 -2.99 -4.40 6.84
CA GLY A 69 -4.41 -4.50 7.16
C GLY A 69 -5.32 -4.25 5.96
N LEU A 70 -4.94 -3.30 5.11
CA LEU A 70 -5.64 -2.98 3.88
C LEU A 70 -5.53 -4.10 2.82
N HIS A 71 -4.38 -4.76 2.71
CA HIS A 71 -4.23 -6.00 1.92
C HIS A 71 -5.14 -7.12 2.42
N CYS A 72 -5.26 -7.28 3.74
CA CYS A 72 -6.23 -8.22 4.33
C CYS A 72 -7.67 -7.88 3.93
N VAL A 73 -8.03 -6.59 3.82
CA VAL A 73 -9.36 -6.17 3.34
C VAL A 73 -9.57 -6.57 1.88
N ILE A 74 -8.60 -6.34 1.00
CA ILE A 74 -8.67 -6.78 -0.41
C ILE A 74 -8.88 -8.30 -0.48
N ASN A 75 -8.06 -9.05 0.25
CA ASN A 75 -8.14 -10.51 0.26
C ASN A 75 -9.48 -11.01 0.83
N ALA A 76 -9.96 -10.40 1.91
CA ALA A 76 -11.25 -10.74 2.50
C ALA A 76 -12.42 -10.40 1.55
N ALA A 77 -12.37 -9.26 0.86
CA ALA A 77 -13.39 -8.88 -0.12
C ALA A 77 -13.49 -9.92 -1.25
N ARG A 78 -12.34 -10.38 -1.76
CA ARG A 78 -12.26 -11.47 -2.74
C ARG A 78 -12.84 -12.78 -2.20
N ALA A 79 -12.37 -13.22 -1.02
CA ALA A 79 -12.81 -14.48 -0.42
C ALA A 79 -14.33 -14.54 -0.16
N ASN A 80 -14.96 -13.38 0.04
CA ASN A 80 -16.41 -13.25 0.24
C ASN A 80 -17.19 -12.91 -1.04
N ASN A 81 -16.56 -12.95 -2.23
CA ASN A 81 -17.14 -12.63 -3.53
C ASN A 81 -17.77 -11.23 -3.62
N ILE A 82 -17.23 -10.28 -2.86
CA ILE A 82 -17.61 -8.85 -2.91
C ILE A 82 -16.49 -7.97 -3.50
N GLY A 83 -15.40 -8.58 -3.97
CA GLY A 83 -14.28 -7.86 -4.57
C GLY A 83 -14.72 -7.00 -5.76
N SER A 84 -15.51 -7.57 -6.68
CA SER A 84 -16.03 -6.86 -7.85
C SER A 84 -16.91 -5.65 -7.50
N SER A 85 -17.73 -5.75 -6.44
CA SER A 85 -18.58 -4.62 -6.00
C SER A 85 -17.77 -3.55 -5.27
N MET A 86 -16.70 -3.94 -4.56
CA MET A 86 -15.78 -3.03 -3.89
C MET A 86 -14.69 -2.47 -4.82
N GLY A 87 -14.51 -2.99 -6.04
CA GLY A 87 -13.39 -2.66 -6.91
C GLY A 87 -13.22 -1.16 -7.15
N SER A 88 -14.29 -0.44 -7.45
CA SER A 88 -14.23 1.02 -7.66
C SER A 88 -13.85 1.81 -6.41
N VAL A 89 -14.22 1.32 -5.22
CA VAL A 89 -13.86 1.91 -3.93
C VAL A 89 -12.37 1.65 -3.65
N LEU A 90 -11.93 0.41 -3.86
CA LEU A 90 -10.54 0.00 -3.65
C LEU A 90 -9.57 0.72 -4.60
N VAL A 91 -9.94 0.93 -5.87
CA VAL A 91 -9.11 1.72 -6.81
C VAL A 91 -8.90 3.14 -6.31
N LYS A 92 -9.95 3.82 -5.85
CA LYS A 92 -9.83 5.19 -5.32
C LYS A 92 -9.05 5.23 -4.00
N ALA A 93 -9.23 4.23 -3.16
CA ALA A 93 -8.50 4.07 -1.92
C ALA A 93 -6.99 3.95 -2.16
N LEU A 94 -6.57 3.20 -3.20
CA LEU A 94 -5.16 3.02 -3.52
C LEU A 94 -4.40 4.33 -3.80
N ASP A 95 -5.05 5.31 -4.43
CA ASP A 95 -4.45 6.64 -4.67
C ASP A 95 -4.14 7.35 -3.34
N GLN A 96 -5.02 7.21 -2.35
CA GLN A 96 -4.80 7.76 -1.01
C GLN A 96 -3.66 7.04 -0.29
N TRP A 97 -3.56 5.70 -0.42
CA TRP A 97 -2.53 4.92 0.27
C TRP A 97 -1.14 5.36 -0.15
N ILE A 98 -0.90 5.48 -1.46
CA ILE A 98 0.40 5.88 -1.98
C ILE A 98 0.72 7.35 -1.70
N ALA A 99 -0.28 8.23 -1.69
CA ALA A 99 -0.09 9.63 -1.33
C ALA A 99 0.34 9.78 0.14
N THR A 100 -0.37 9.11 1.06
CA THR A 100 -0.04 9.16 2.49
C THR A 100 1.31 8.51 2.77
N TRP A 101 1.64 7.39 2.12
CA TRP A 101 2.97 6.77 2.25
C TRP A 101 4.10 7.73 1.85
N LYS A 102 3.94 8.45 0.74
CA LYS A 102 4.94 9.43 0.28
C LYS A 102 5.12 10.57 1.28
N ILE A 103 4.03 11.12 1.79
CA ILE A 103 4.07 12.18 2.82
C ILE A 103 4.84 11.71 4.06
N GLN A 104 4.59 10.47 4.50
CA GLN A 104 5.31 9.92 5.64
C GLN A 104 6.80 9.77 5.37
N LEU A 105 7.20 9.23 4.21
CA LEU A 105 8.62 9.14 3.86
C LEU A 105 9.29 10.50 3.73
N ASP A 106 8.59 11.52 3.21
CA ASP A 106 9.11 12.88 3.08
C ASP A 106 9.33 13.55 4.45
N ASN A 107 8.55 13.17 5.46
CA ASN A 107 8.66 13.68 6.84
C ASN A 107 9.76 12.99 7.67
N VAL A 108 10.34 11.90 7.17
CA VAL A 108 11.37 11.14 7.88
C VAL A 108 12.72 11.82 7.74
N SER A 109 13.40 12.07 8.86
CA SER A 109 14.76 12.64 8.84
C SER A 109 15.77 11.68 8.17
N VAL A 110 16.90 12.21 7.68
CA VAL A 110 17.96 11.38 7.06
C VAL A 110 18.44 10.28 8.01
N GLU A 111 18.53 10.59 9.31
CA GLU A 111 18.96 9.66 10.35
C GLU A 111 17.93 8.54 10.58
N GLU A 112 16.65 8.88 10.65
CA GLU A 112 15.56 7.89 10.79
C GLU A 112 15.37 7.07 9.52
N SER A 113 15.59 7.67 8.34
CA SER A 113 15.54 6.98 7.07
C SER A 113 16.51 5.80 7.06
N SER A 114 17.72 5.95 7.60
CA SER A 114 18.69 4.84 7.68
C SER A 114 18.15 3.61 8.45
N LYS A 115 17.22 3.82 9.40
CA LYS A 115 16.65 2.78 10.25
C LYS A 115 15.44 2.07 9.65
N LEU A 116 14.84 2.61 8.59
CA LEU A 116 13.66 2.01 7.94
C LEU A 116 13.97 0.69 7.23
N GLY A 117 15.22 0.48 6.79
CA GLY A 117 15.60 -0.73 6.06
C GLY A 117 14.70 -0.98 4.84
N PHE A 118 14.12 -2.18 4.76
CA PHE A 118 13.23 -2.59 3.68
C PHE A 118 11.93 -1.77 3.61
N MET A 119 11.51 -1.12 4.71
CA MET A 119 10.24 -0.43 4.76
C MET A 119 10.18 0.72 3.76
N LYS A 120 11.32 1.32 3.38
CA LYS A 120 11.40 2.42 2.40
C LYS A 120 10.69 2.09 1.09
N ASP A 121 10.92 0.88 0.60
CA ASP A 121 10.40 0.42 -0.68
C ASP A 121 9.06 -0.31 -0.49
N ALA A 122 8.84 -0.89 0.69
CA ALA A 122 7.67 -1.71 1.00
C ALA A 122 6.34 -1.01 0.70
N GLY A 123 6.20 0.29 0.99
CA GLY A 123 4.93 0.97 0.71
C GLY A 123 4.60 1.06 -0.78
N ILE A 124 5.60 1.25 -1.63
CA ILE A 124 5.41 1.25 -3.09
C ILE A 124 5.11 -0.16 -3.58
N GLU A 125 5.89 -1.15 -3.14
CA GLU A 125 5.73 -2.55 -3.54
C GLU A 125 4.35 -3.10 -3.13
N PHE A 126 3.92 -2.84 -1.89
CA PHE A 126 2.62 -3.26 -1.40
C PHE A 126 1.48 -2.53 -2.13
N TRP A 127 1.64 -1.25 -2.45
CA TRP A 127 0.66 -0.53 -3.26
C TRP A 127 0.54 -1.11 -4.69
N GLN A 128 1.66 -1.44 -5.33
CA GLN A 128 1.67 -2.08 -6.65
C GLN A 128 0.98 -3.43 -6.61
N LEU A 129 1.31 -4.27 -5.63
CA LEU A 129 0.68 -5.56 -5.45
C LEU A 129 -0.83 -5.45 -5.22
N ALA A 130 -1.26 -4.51 -4.38
CA ALA A 130 -2.68 -4.25 -4.14
C ALA A 130 -3.40 -3.80 -5.42
N THR A 131 -2.76 -2.94 -6.21
CA THR A 131 -3.27 -2.48 -7.52
C THR A 131 -3.48 -3.64 -8.48
N ILE A 132 -2.52 -4.57 -8.55
CA ILE A 132 -2.63 -5.77 -9.37
C ILE A 132 -3.81 -6.63 -8.93
N PHE A 133 -3.96 -6.89 -7.63
CA PHE A 133 -5.08 -7.69 -7.12
C PHE A 133 -6.44 -7.05 -7.42
N VAL A 134 -6.58 -5.75 -7.18
CA VAL A 134 -7.85 -5.04 -7.44
C VAL A 134 -8.18 -5.04 -8.94
N ARG A 135 -7.19 -4.86 -9.81
CA ARG A 135 -7.39 -4.91 -11.27
C ARG A 135 -7.71 -6.32 -11.76
N ALA A 136 -7.02 -7.34 -11.26
CA ALA A 136 -7.26 -8.72 -11.61
C ALA A 136 -8.69 -9.16 -11.25
N GLU A 137 -9.19 -8.71 -10.09
CA GLU A 137 -10.58 -8.91 -9.66
C GLU A 137 -11.56 -8.22 -10.61
N ALA A 138 -11.31 -6.96 -10.98
CA ALA A 138 -12.16 -6.23 -11.91
C ALA A 138 -12.21 -6.86 -13.32
N LEU A 139 -11.17 -7.60 -13.71
CA LEU A 139 -11.07 -8.34 -14.96
C LEU A 139 -11.62 -9.78 -14.87
N GLY A 140 -12.11 -10.23 -13.71
CA GLY A 140 -12.60 -11.59 -13.51
C GLY A 140 -11.51 -12.66 -13.56
N MET A 141 -10.23 -12.30 -13.38
CA MET A 141 -9.13 -13.25 -13.51
C MET A 141 -9.14 -14.33 -12.42
N PHE A 142 -9.72 -14.01 -11.25
CA PHE A 142 -9.87 -14.95 -10.13
C PHE A 142 -11.01 -15.97 -10.32
N ASP A 143 -11.76 -15.94 -11.42
CA ASP A 143 -12.77 -16.95 -11.73
C ASP A 143 -12.16 -18.28 -12.22
N SER A 144 -10.85 -18.29 -12.50
CA SER A 144 -10.09 -19.52 -12.80
C SER A 144 -9.78 -20.32 -11.53
N ASP A 145 -9.88 -21.65 -11.60
CA ASP A 145 -9.65 -22.55 -10.45
C ASP A 145 -8.24 -22.39 -9.82
N GLU A 146 -7.25 -21.96 -10.63
CA GLU A 146 -5.87 -21.71 -10.21
C GLU A 146 -5.72 -20.45 -9.35
N LEU A 147 -6.43 -19.36 -9.69
CA LEU A 147 -6.34 -18.09 -8.96
C LEU A 147 -7.35 -18.00 -7.82
N ARG A 148 -8.48 -18.73 -7.90
CA ARG A 148 -9.49 -18.81 -6.85
C ARG A 148 -8.96 -19.46 -5.57
N ASN A 149 -8.03 -20.40 -5.70
CA ASN A 149 -7.44 -21.16 -4.60
C ASN A 149 -6.02 -20.70 -4.25
N MET A 150 -5.68 -19.44 -4.53
CA MET A 150 -4.38 -18.89 -4.14
C MET A 150 -4.11 -19.15 -2.65
N SER A 151 -3.19 -20.07 -2.39
CA SER A 151 -2.76 -20.46 -1.05
C SER A 151 -1.88 -19.37 -0.45
N ALA A 152 -2.02 -19.13 0.86
CA ALA A 152 -1.08 -18.27 1.60
C ALA A 152 0.35 -18.84 1.65
N GLU A 153 0.51 -20.12 1.30
CA GLU A 153 1.79 -20.86 1.30
C GLU A 153 2.43 -20.94 -0.09
N SER A 154 1.76 -20.47 -1.16
CA SER A 154 2.27 -20.50 -2.52
C SER A 154 2.28 -19.11 -3.16
N MET A 155 3.42 -18.77 -3.78
CA MET A 155 3.60 -17.52 -4.52
C MET A 155 3.29 -17.67 -6.02
N GLU A 156 2.85 -18.84 -6.49
CA GLU A 156 2.65 -19.11 -7.91
C GLU A 156 1.55 -18.23 -8.52
N GLY A 157 0.40 -18.10 -7.84
CA GLY A 157 -0.68 -17.23 -8.31
C GLY A 157 -0.29 -15.75 -8.33
N VAL A 158 0.52 -15.31 -7.35
CA VAL A 158 1.08 -13.96 -7.33
C VAL A 158 2.04 -13.77 -8.51
N SER A 159 2.93 -14.73 -8.76
CA SER A 159 3.91 -14.69 -9.85
C SER A 159 3.22 -14.64 -11.21
N CYS A 160 2.18 -15.45 -11.42
CA CYS A 160 1.34 -15.43 -12.63
C CYS A 160 0.72 -14.04 -12.86
N LEU A 161 0.14 -13.44 -11.82
CA LEU A 161 -0.44 -12.09 -11.93
C LEU A 161 0.64 -11.03 -12.22
N LEU A 162 1.80 -11.10 -11.57
CA LEU A 162 2.91 -10.20 -11.84
C LEU A 162 3.36 -10.29 -13.30
N GLU A 163 3.51 -11.50 -13.86
CA GLU A 163 3.87 -11.70 -15.26
C GLU A 163 2.83 -11.10 -16.22
N VAL A 164 1.54 -11.36 -15.98
CA VAL A 164 0.47 -10.84 -16.83
C VAL A 164 0.46 -9.31 -16.84
N PHE A 165 0.53 -8.67 -15.67
CA PHE A 165 0.48 -7.21 -15.58
C PHE A 165 1.79 -6.55 -16.04
N TYR A 166 2.94 -7.19 -15.84
CA TYR A 166 4.23 -6.74 -16.36
C TYR A 166 4.28 -6.78 -17.90
N LEU A 167 3.77 -7.87 -18.50
CA LEU A 167 3.68 -8.00 -19.96
C LEU A 167 2.66 -7.03 -20.56
N ALA A 168 1.56 -6.75 -19.85
CA ALA A 168 0.59 -5.74 -20.28
C ALA A 168 1.21 -4.34 -20.32
N ASP A 169 1.94 -3.93 -19.27
CA ASP A 169 2.59 -2.61 -19.20
C ASP A 169 3.68 -2.45 -20.27
N THR A 170 4.50 -3.48 -20.51
CA THR A 170 5.55 -3.42 -21.54
C THR A 170 4.98 -3.36 -22.96
N ASN A 171 3.88 -4.06 -23.25
CA ASN A 171 3.21 -3.98 -24.55
C ASN A 171 2.50 -2.64 -24.77
N THR A 172 1.94 -2.05 -23.71
CA THR A 172 1.31 -0.72 -23.76
C THR A 172 2.36 0.37 -23.95
N SER A 173 3.51 0.25 -23.27
CA SER A 173 4.66 1.16 -23.42
C SER A 173 5.29 1.08 -24.81
N ARG A 174 5.37 -0.12 -25.42
CA ARG A 174 5.78 -0.32 -26.83
C ARG A 174 4.80 0.32 -27.83
N ARG A 175 3.48 0.25 -27.59
CA ARG A 175 2.49 0.92 -28.44
C ARG A 175 2.55 2.45 -28.32
N CYS A 176 2.75 2.99 -27.12
CA CYS A 176 2.94 4.44 -26.92
C CYS A 176 4.25 4.97 -27.51
N SER A 177 5.32 4.16 -27.49
CA SER A 177 6.60 4.54 -28.12
C SER A 177 6.56 4.40 -29.65
N SER A 178 5.85 3.41 -30.21
CA SER A 178 5.59 3.36 -31.66
C SER A 178 4.63 4.45 -32.14
N GLY A 179 3.67 4.88 -31.32
CA GLY A 179 2.71 5.94 -31.66
C GLY A 179 3.34 7.34 -31.74
N LYS A 180 4.49 7.58 -31.09
CA LYS A 180 5.22 8.85 -31.19
C LYS A 180 6.22 8.93 -32.34
N VAL A 181 6.48 7.83 -33.05
CA VAL A 181 7.43 7.80 -34.18
C VAL A 181 6.75 8.12 -35.52
N LEU A 182 5.41 8.04 -35.61
CA LEU A 182 4.68 8.26 -36.86
C LEU A 182 4.15 9.68 -37.10
N GLU A 183 4.29 10.63 -36.16
CA GLU A 183 3.91 12.05 -36.36
C GLU A 183 5.10 12.96 -36.75
N SER A 184 6.25 12.39 -37.15
CA SER A 184 7.43 13.18 -37.56
C SER A 184 7.89 12.96 -39.01
N LEU A 185 7.06 12.34 -39.85
CA LEU A 185 7.40 12.01 -41.24
C LEU A 185 6.40 12.50 -42.29
N ASP A 186 5.56 13.49 -41.96
CA ASP A 186 4.79 14.25 -42.95
C ASP A 186 5.09 15.75 -42.78
N ASP A 187 6.29 16.15 -43.17
CA ASP A 187 6.60 17.52 -43.60
C ASP A 187 7.91 17.50 -44.39
N LYS A 188 7.80 17.24 -45.69
CA LYS A 188 8.72 17.73 -46.74
C LYS A 188 8.15 17.56 -48.13
#